data_AF-A0A9E1S960-F1
#
_entry.id   AF-A0A9E1S960-F1
#
_cell.length_a   1.000
_cell.length_b   1.000
_cell.length_c   1.000
_cell.angle_alpha   90.00
_cell.angle_beta   90.00
_cell.angle_gamma   90.00
#
_symmetry.space_group_name_H-M   'P 1'
#
loop_
_entity.id
_entity.type
_entity.pdbx_description
1 polymer ?
#
loop_
_entity_poly.entity_id
_entity_poly.type
_entity_poly.pdbx_seq_one_letter_code
_entity_poly.pdbx_strand_id
1 'polypeptide(L)'
;VFVEVGKKATLQKVFLKALHPEDNEIQALEIFLSIARDHPRFIEKYAALASAYAVVFDQPFPRDWPHHQVSNKDVPIDPSLPSQRFGELVKAHLARKLEYDPSQLSVTELKFVVDHRLPSSELEWVRNSVKFRRSSFGKIFASIQYDHPRLEGALFRWPYGSYSLSAIQEKGGICVDQAYFSSMAGKAKGIPTLTFVGQGSGGGHAWFGFLKNPGRWETDCGRYENQNYPVGNAIDPQSWKLITDDELGALARGEKNLSGFRGKAVDYFAWAMANPTAAFFRESLQRARTLHPAFTEVWKEEASWVERNLSDPREKRNFWDAWLKAFSNTVDLKIEGQKKLADVYDEMGNPRQADRIRSLIVKQNRSGRFDLAIKEGAEQIMKKLEKKLWSDAEKLFERMVKDFEKTAGGELYYGLVRPYVETLDRSGQKEQARDAIDFLKKRNVLDLGPGSIIGLEMQKLLQKIN
;
A
#
# COMPACT_ATOMS: atom_id res chain seq x y z
N VAL A 1 -4.45 -33.94 15.54
CA VAL A 1 -3.60 -32.95 14.82
C VAL A 1 -3.27 -31.76 15.70
N PHE A 2 -4.26 -31.03 16.24
CA PHE A 2 -4.04 -29.87 17.11
C PHE A 2 -3.02 -30.11 18.24
N VAL A 3 -3.23 -31.13 19.08
CA VAL A 3 -2.32 -31.46 20.20
C VAL A 3 -0.90 -31.77 19.71
N GLU A 4 -0.76 -32.52 18.60
CA GLU A 4 0.56 -32.89 18.07
C GLU A 4 1.31 -31.70 17.47
N VAL A 5 0.61 -30.80 16.77
CA VAL A 5 1.17 -29.53 16.31
C VAL A 5 1.53 -28.64 17.51
N GLY A 6 0.66 -28.60 18.52
CA GLY A 6 0.84 -27.86 19.78
C GLY A 6 1.94 -28.39 20.69
N LYS A 7 2.57 -29.53 20.38
CA LYS A 7 3.80 -29.99 21.06
C LYS A 7 5.07 -29.51 20.35
N LYS A 8 4.96 -29.06 19.09
CA LYS A 8 6.11 -28.65 18.27
C LYS A 8 6.33 -27.14 18.40
N ALA A 9 7.28 -26.76 19.27
CA ALA A 9 7.57 -25.36 19.58
C ALA A 9 7.87 -24.51 18.33
N THR A 10 8.55 -25.08 17.33
CA THR A 10 8.84 -24.39 16.06
C THR A 10 7.57 -24.04 15.28
N LEU A 11 6.62 -24.98 15.17
CA LEU A 11 5.36 -24.73 14.45
C LEU A 11 4.52 -23.67 15.17
N GLN A 12 4.41 -23.77 16.50
CA GLN A 12 3.71 -22.79 17.31
C GLN A 12 4.31 -21.40 17.12
N LYS A 13 5.64 -21.27 17.24
CA LYS A 13 6.33 -19.99 17.14
C LYS A 13 6.15 -19.35 15.77
N VAL A 14 6.24 -20.13 14.68
CA VAL A 14 6.07 -19.62 13.32
C VAL A 14 4.63 -19.15 13.09
N PHE A 15 3.63 -19.94 13.50
CA PHE A 15 2.22 -19.59 13.34
C PHE A 15 1.82 -18.38 14.21
N LEU A 16 2.14 -18.38 15.50
CA LEU A 16 1.76 -17.29 16.41
C LEU A 16 2.43 -15.96 16.03
N LYS A 17 3.65 -16.00 15.48
CA LYS A 17 4.32 -14.80 14.96
C LYS A 17 3.75 -14.31 13.63
N ALA A 18 2.99 -15.14 12.92
CA ALA A 18 2.36 -14.76 11.67
C ALA A 18 1.07 -13.96 11.89
N LEU A 19 0.39 -14.17 13.02
CA LEU A 19 -0.89 -13.53 13.32
C LEU A 19 -0.76 -12.01 13.42
N HIS A 20 -1.76 -11.33 12.88
CA HIS A 20 -1.97 -9.90 12.94
C HIS A 20 -3.30 -9.60 13.67
N PRO A 21 -3.45 -8.44 14.37
CA PRO A 21 -4.69 -8.10 15.07
C PRO A 21 -5.95 -8.04 14.20
N GLU A 22 -5.80 -8.00 12.88
CA GLU A 22 -6.89 -7.99 11.92
C GLU A 22 -7.26 -9.39 11.41
N ASP A 23 -6.50 -10.42 11.77
CA ASP A 23 -6.73 -11.79 11.35
C ASP A 23 -7.94 -12.40 12.06
N ASN A 24 -8.65 -13.27 11.37
CA ASN A 24 -9.58 -14.19 12.00
C ASN A 24 -8.78 -15.37 12.56
N GLU A 25 -8.27 -15.22 13.78
CA GLU A 25 -7.37 -16.17 14.43
C GLU A 25 -7.90 -17.62 14.44
N ILE A 26 -9.22 -17.78 14.63
CA ILE A 26 -9.88 -19.10 14.62
C ILE A 26 -9.79 -19.71 13.22
N GLN A 27 -10.18 -18.96 12.20
CA GLN A 27 -10.15 -19.43 10.82
C GLN A 27 -8.72 -19.71 10.35
N ALA A 28 -7.76 -18.84 10.70
CA ALA A 28 -6.35 -19.04 10.41
C ALA A 28 -5.83 -20.34 11.05
N LEU A 29 -6.16 -20.60 12.32
CA LEU A 29 -5.77 -21.83 13.00
C LEU A 29 -6.39 -23.07 12.34
N GLU A 30 -7.67 -23.02 11.99
CA GLU A 30 -8.34 -24.11 11.26
C GLU A 30 -7.66 -24.43 9.93
N ILE A 31 -7.31 -23.40 9.15
CA ILE A 31 -6.59 -23.56 7.89
C ILE A 31 -5.22 -24.18 8.15
N PHE A 32 -4.45 -23.67 9.10
CA PHE A 32 -3.14 -24.21 9.44
C PHE A 32 -3.20 -25.69 9.84
N LEU A 33 -4.18 -26.06 10.67
CA LEU A 33 -4.39 -27.44 11.09
C LEU A 33 -4.87 -28.34 9.95
N SER A 34 -5.67 -27.82 9.01
CA SER A 34 -6.06 -28.56 7.81
C SER A 34 -4.85 -28.91 6.94
N ILE A 35 -3.91 -27.96 6.77
CA ILE A 35 -2.65 -28.19 6.05
C ILE A 35 -1.80 -29.24 6.79
N ALA A 36 -1.69 -29.13 8.12
CA ALA A 36 -0.95 -30.09 8.94
C ALA A 36 -1.53 -31.52 8.88
N ARG A 37 -2.86 -31.64 8.80
CA ARG A 37 -3.57 -32.90 8.66
C ARG A 37 -3.34 -33.53 7.29
N ASP A 38 -3.46 -32.73 6.23
CA ASP A 38 -3.44 -33.22 4.85
C ASP A 38 -1.99 -33.43 4.35
N HIS A 39 -1.01 -32.71 4.93
CA HIS A 39 0.40 -32.75 4.56
C HIS A 39 1.36 -32.92 5.77
N PRO A 40 1.20 -33.96 6.60
CA PRO A 40 1.93 -34.10 7.86
C PRO A 40 3.45 -34.25 7.69
N ARG A 41 3.92 -34.74 6.53
CA ARG A 41 5.35 -34.90 6.22
C ARG A 41 6.03 -33.57 5.85
N PHE A 42 5.26 -32.57 5.44
CA PHE A 42 5.79 -31.32 4.90
C PHE A 42 5.59 -30.12 5.83
N ILE A 43 4.67 -30.22 6.80
CA ILE A 43 4.30 -29.10 7.67
C ILE A 43 5.48 -28.48 8.42
N GLU A 44 6.44 -29.27 8.90
CA GLU A 44 7.62 -28.74 9.60
C GLU A 44 8.56 -27.99 8.67
N LYS A 45 8.91 -28.61 7.53
CA LYS A 45 9.82 -27.98 6.57
C LYS A 45 9.24 -26.71 5.95
N TYR A 46 7.92 -26.67 5.74
CA TYR A 46 7.24 -25.56 5.10
C TYR A 46 6.29 -24.84 6.06
N ALA A 47 6.68 -24.74 7.34
CA ALA A 47 5.85 -24.12 8.37
C ALA A 47 5.47 -22.68 8.01
N ALA A 48 6.43 -21.89 7.50
CA ALA A 48 6.18 -20.51 7.07
C ALA A 48 5.18 -20.42 5.91
N LEU A 49 5.23 -21.37 4.97
CA LEU A 49 4.27 -21.43 3.86
C LEU A 49 2.87 -21.81 4.35
N ALA A 50 2.78 -22.77 5.27
CA ALA A 50 1.49 -23.13 5.87
C ALA A 50 0.88 -21.96 6.65
N SER A 51 1.70 -21.22 7.41
CA SER A 51 1.26 -20.01 8.09
C SER A 51 0.85 -18.90 7.13
N ALA A 52 1.56 -18.71 6.00
CA ALA A 52 1.17 -17.72 4.99
C ALA A 52 -0.20 -18.04 4.38
N TYR A 53 -0.49 -19.30 4.03
CA TYR A 53 -1.83 -19.69 3.59
C TYR A 53 -2.88 -19.45 4.67
N ALA A 54 -2.55 -19.75 5.93
CA ALA A 54 -3.47 -19.56 7.05
C ALA A 54 -3.90 -18.10 7.23
N VAL A 55 -2.96 -17.15 7.21
CA VAL A 55 -3.24 -15.72 7.46
C VAL A 55 -3.65 -14.92 6.23
N VAL A 56 -3.60 -15.51 5.03
CA VAL A 56 -4.09 -14.85 3.80
C VAL A 56 -5.51 -15.32 3.44
N PHE A 57 -5.86 -16.56 3.79
CA PHE A 57 -7.15 -17.17 3.47
C PHE A 57 -8.13 -17.24 4.64
N ASP A 58 -7.76 -16.70 5.81
CA ASP A 58 -8.65 -16.55 6.96
C ASP A 58 -9.76 -15.50 6.72
N GLN A 59 -9.60 -14.69 5.67
CA GLN A 59 -10.55 -13.67 5.24
C GLN A 59 -10.93 -13.83 3.76
N PRO A 60 -12.11 -13.34 3.34
CA PRO A 60 -12.47 -13.32 1.93
C PRO A 60 -11.57 -12.35 1.14
N PHE A 61 -11.29 -12.70 -0.12
CA PHE A 61 -10.62 -11.79 -1.05
C PHE A 61 -11.51 -10.55 -1.31
N PRO A 62 -10.92 -9.38 -1.64
CA PRO A 62 -11.68 -8.18 -1.97
C PRO A 62 -12.69 -8.40 -3.09
N ARG A 63 -13.83 -7.69 -3.02
CA ARG A 63 -14.92 -7.82 -4.02
C ARG A 63 -14.49 -7.48 -5.43
N ASP A 64 -13.52 -6.58 -5.56
CA ASP A 64 -12.95 -6.10 -6.81
C ASP A 64 -11.63 -6.80 -7.15
N TRP A 65 -11.24 -7.88 -6.47
CA TRP A 65 -10.07 -8.66 -6.85
C TRP A 65 -10.25 -9.24 -8.27
N PRO A 66 -9.22 -9.16 -9.14
CA PRO A 66 -7.87 -8.64 -8.88
C PRO A 66 -7.75 -7.12 -9.02
N HIS A 67 -8.68 -6.45 -9.70
CA HIS A 67 -8.85 -5.00 -9.74
C HIS A 67 -10.21 -4.60 -10.36
N HIS A 68 -10.67 -3.37 -10.09
CA HIS A 68 -11.95 -2.83 -10.57
C HIS A 68 -12.14 -2.77 -12.11
N GLN A 69 -11.06 -2.92 -12.89
CA GLN A 69 -11.10 -2.87 -14.37
C GLN A 69 -11.43 -4.22 -15.05
N VAL A 70 -11.70 -5.29 -14.29
CA VAL A 70 -12.17 -6.57 -14.85
C VAL A 70 -13.48 -7.00 -14.17
N SER A 71 -14.34 -7.71 -14.90
CA SER A 71 -15.54 -8.29 -14.30
C SER A 71 -15.19 -9.59 -13.58
N ASN A 72 -15.69 -9.79 -12.35
CA ASN A 72 -15.43 -11.01 -11.58
C ASN A 72 -15.81 -12.30 -12.30
N LYS A 73 -16.78 -12.26 -13.23
CA LYS A 73 -17.20 -13.42 -14.03
C LYS A 73 -16.13 -13.87 -15.04
N ASP A 74 -15.26 -12.95 -15.44
CA ASP A 74 -14.24 -13.18 -16.47
C ASP A 74 -12.93 -13.70 -15.85
N VAL A 75 -12.75 -13.52 -14.53
CA VAL A 75 -11.55 -13.92 -13.80
C VAL A 75 -11.57 -15.43 -13.53
N PRO A 76 -10.55 -16.19 -13.97
CA PRO A 76 -10.46 -17.61 -13.64
C PRO A 76 -10.15 -17.80 -12.15
N ILE A 77 -11.06 -18.45 -11.43
CA ILE A 77 -10.96 -18.72 -10.00
C ILE A 77 -11.11 -20.21 -9.74
N ASP A 78 -10.19 -20.75 -8.96
CA ASP A 78 -10.23 -22.12 -8.47
C ASP A 78 -10.70 -22.13 -6.99
N PRO A 79 -11.75 -22.91 -6.65
CA PRO A 79 -12.28 -23.00 -5.29
C PRO A 79 -11.48 -23.91 -4.36
N SER A 80 -10.36 -24.50 -4.83
CA SER A 80 -9.52 -25.41 -4.06
C SER A 80 -9.13 -24.85 -2.68
N LEU A 81 -9.22 -25.72 -1.68
CA LEU A 81 -8.91 -25.41 -0.29
C LEU A 81 -7.42 -25.02 -0.13
N PRO A 82 -7.07 -24.21 0.88
CA PRO A 82 -5.68 -23.84 1.14
C PRO A 82 -4.73 -25.03 1.31
N SER A 83 -5.19 -26.16 1.87
CA SER A 83 -4.37 -27.37 1.98
C SER A 83 -3.97 -27.94 0.63
N GLN A 84 -4.90 -28.00 -0.34
CA GLN A 84 -4.61 -28.47 -1.69
C GLN A 84 -3.63 -27.54 -2.41
N ARG A 85 -3.82 -26.21 -2.26
CA ARG A 85 -2.92 -25.19 -2.83
C ARG A 85 -1.51 -25.27 -2.25
N PHE A 86 -1.40 -25.47 -0.93
CA PHE A 86 -0.13 -25.76 -0.27
C PHE A 86 0.55 -26.99 -0.88
N GLY A 87 -0.19 -28.09 -1.05
CA GLY A 87 0.31 -29.31 -1.66
C GLY A 87 0.81 -29.11 -3.09
N GLU A 88 0.10 -28.32 -3.89
CA GLU A 88 0.49 -28.00 -5.27
C GLU A 88 1.81 -27.20 -5.32
N LEU A 89 1.96 -26.17 -4.46
CA LEU A 89 3.18 -25.37 -4.43
C LEU A 89 4.38 -26.20 -3.94
N VAL A 90 4.19 -27.06 -2.93
CA VAL A 90 5.23 -28.00 -2.49
C VAL A 90 5.59 -28.98 -3.60
N LYS A 91 4.61 -29.52 -4.33
CA LYS A 91 4.86 -30.39 -5.49
C LYS A 91 5.66 -29.67 -6.58
N ALA A 92 5.32 -28.42 -6.88
CA ALA A 92 6.05 -27.60 -7.84
C ALA A 92 7.51 -27.34 -7.39
N HIS A 93 7.72 -27.08 -6.10
CA HIS A 93 9.07 -26.94 -5.52
C HIS A 93 9.89 -28.22 -5.66
N LEU A 94 9.33 -29.37 -5.26
CA LEU A 94 10.01 -30.66 -5.35
C LEU A 94 10.34 -31.04 -6.80
N ALA A 95 9.51 -30.62 -7.76
CA ALA A 95 9.74 -30.77 -9.19
C ALA A 95 10.71 -29.72 -9.79
N ARG A 96 11.33 -28.86 -8.95
CA ARG A 96 12.24 -27.77 -9.36
C ARG A 96 11.62 -26.80 -10.37
N LYS A 97 10.33 -26.51 -10.24
CA LYS A 97 9.59 -25.56 -11.08
C LYS A 97 9.48 -24.16 -10.49
N LEU A 98 10.07 -23.92 -9.31
CA LEU A 98 10.05 -22.63 -8.63
C LEU A 98 11.44 -21.97 -8.64
N GLU A 99 11.46 -20.64 -8.59
CA GLU A 99 12.67 -19.81 -8.61
C GLU A 99 13.24 -19.56 -7.19
N TYR A 100 12.43 -19.80 -6.16
CA TYR A 100 12.82 -19.83 -4.75
C TYR A 100 12.46 -21.17 -4.12
N ASP A 101 13.22 -21.56 -3.09
CA ASP A 101 12.79 -22.58 -2.14
C ASP A 101 11.81 -21.96 -1.13
N PRO A 102 10.52 -22.34 -1.12
CA PRO A 102 9.54 -21.77 -0.19
C PRO A 102 9.87 -22.02 1.28
N SER A 103 10.70 -23.02 1.61
CA SER A 103 11.13 -23.27 2.99
C SER A 103 12.17 -22.26 3.49
N GLN A 104 12.76 -21.47 2.60
CA GLN A 104 13.75 -20.43 2.94
C GLN A 104 13.16 -19.03 2.98
N LEU A 105 11.90 -18.87 2.58
CA LEU A 105 11.20 -17.59 2.62
C LEU A 105 10.46 -17.42 3.95
N SER A 106 10.42 -16.18 4.44
CA SER A 106 9.65 -15.82 5.63
C SER A 106 8.14 -15.80 5.33
N VAL A 107 7.30 -15.85 6.38
CA VAL A 107 5.85 -15.68 6.23
C VAL A 107 5.52 -14.34 5.54
N THR A 108 6.27 -13.29 5.91
CA THR A 108 6.12 -11.94 5.35
C THR A 108 6.42 -11.86 3.85
N GLU A 109 7.30 -12.72 3.32
CA GLU A 109 7.55 -12.83 1.89
C GLU A 109 6.53 -13.77 1.22
N LEU A 110 6.19 -14.90 1.87
CA LEU A 110 5.32 -15.93 1.31
C LEU A 110 3.86 -15.46 1.15
N LYS A 111 3.38 -14.50 1.95
CA LYS A 111 2.04 -13.92 1.74
C LYS A 111 1.88 -13.29 0.35
N PHE A 112 2.96 -12.76 -0.23
CA PHE A 112 2.99 -12.21 -1.60
C PHE A 112 3.22 -13.27 -2.69
N VAL A 113 3.24 -14.55 -2.31
CA VAL A 113 3.26 -15.70 -3.23
C VAL A 113 1.88 -16.34 -3.28
N VAL A 114 1.21 -16.49 -2.12
CA VAL A 114 0.01 -17.32 -1.99
C VAL A 114 -1.30 -16.58 -2.21
N ASP A 115 -1.27 -15.25 -2.33
CA ASP A 115 -2.43 -14.35 -2.41
C ASP A 115 -3.11 -14.30 -3.79
N HIS A 116 -3.45 -15.48 -4.29
CA HIS A 116 -4.21 -15.62 -5.53
C HIS A 116 -5.08 -16.86 -5.49
N ARG A 117 -6.11 -16.87 -6.35
CA ARG A 117 -6.97 -18.04 -6.57
C ARG A 117 -6.87 -18.63 -7.96
N LEU A 118 -5.77 -18.35 -8.68
CA LEU A 118 -5.53 -18.91 -10.00
C LEU A 118 -5.69 -20.44 -10.03
N PRO A 119 -6.28 -21.00 -11.10
CA PRO A 119 -6.37 -22.43 -11.32
C PRO A 119 -5.03 -23.13 -11.60
N SER A 120 -5.01 -24.43 -11.30
CA SER A 120 -4.07 -25.46 -11.78
C SER A 120 -3.41 -25.16 -13.13
N SER A 121 -4.28 -25.04 -14.13
CA SER A 121 -3.92 -24.88 -15.54
C SER A 121 -3.15 -23.59 -15.81
N GLU A 122 -3.53 -22.48 -15.17
CA GLU A 122 -2.85 -21.19 -15.33
C GLU A 122 -1.44 -21.24 -14.73
N LEU A 123 -1.30 -21.83 -13.53
CA LEU A 123 -0.02 -21.97 -12.84
C LEU A 123 0.95 -22.85 -13.63
N GLU A 124 0.47 -24.00 -14.13
CA GLU A 124 1.27 -24.90 -14.96
C GLU A 124 1.65 -24.27 -16.30
N TRP A 125 0.71 -23.58 -16.95
CA TRP A 125 0.98 -22.86 -18.19
C TRP A 125 2.08 -21.82 -18.00
N VAL A 126 2.03 -21.01 -16.94
CA VAL A 126 3.10 -20.04 -16.66
C VAL A 126 4.45 -20.73 -16.47
N ARG A 127 4.50 -21.77 -15.62
CA ARG A 127 5.74 -22.49 -15.30
C ARG A 127 6.39 -23.10 -16.54
N ASN A 128 5.60 -23.47 -17.55
CA ASN A 128 6.08 -24.09 -18.79
C ASN A 128 6.37 -23.06 -19.91
N SER A 129 5.55 -22.01 -20.04
CA SER A 129 5.55 -21.10 -21.20
C SER A 129 6.32 -19.80 -20.94
N VAL A 130 6.37 -19.31 -19.68
CA VAL A 130 6.97 -18.02 -19.33
C VAL A 130 8.46 -18.19 -18.99
N LYS A 131 9.32 -17.69 -19.88
CA LYS A 131 10.78 -17.90 -19.85
C LYS A 131 11.54 -16.98 -18.90
N PHE A 132 10.91 -15.96 -18.31
CA PHE A 132 11.59 -15.01 -17.43
C PHE A 132 12.04 -15.67 -16.13
N ARG A 133 13.34 -15.60 -15.85
CA ARG A 133 13.93 -16.03 -14.57
C ARG A 133 13.99 -14.87 -13.58
N ARG A 134 14.18 -15.19 -12.31
CA ARG A 134 14.29 -14.21 -11.22
C ARG A 134 15.23 -13.04 -11.51
N SER A 135 16.42 -13.30 -12.05
CA SER A 135 17.45 -12.27 -12.28
C SER A 135 17.03 -11.19 -13.30
N SER A 136 16.12 -11.53 -14.21
CA SER A 136 15.63 -10.65 -15.28
C SER A 136 14.12 -10.42 -15.21
N PHE A 137 13.50 -10.73 -14.06
CA PHE A 137 12.04 -10.83 -13.99
C PHE A 137 11.34 -9.50 -14.24
N GLY A 138 11.95 -8.36 -13.88
CA GLY A 138 11.41 -7.02 -14.17
C GLY A 138 11.08 -6.75 -15.65
N LYS A 139 11.70 -7.47 -16.60
CA LYS A 139 11.43 -7.33 -18.04
C LYS A 139 10.07 -7.92 -18.47
N ILE A 140 9.42 -8.71 -17.62
CA ILE A 140 8.14 -9.37 -17.94
C ILE A 140 7.01 -8.36 -18.18
N PHE A 141 7.03 -7.21 -17.52
CA PHE A 141 6.02 -6.16 -17.69
C PHE A 141 5.95 -5.69 -19.14
N ALA A 142 7.11 -5.36 -19.72
CA ALA A 142 7.22 -4.92 -21.11
C ALA A 142 7.07 -6.06 -22.13
N SER A 143 6.91 -7.31 -21.69
CA SER A 143 6.67 -8.45 -22.59
C SER A 143 5.21 -8.58 -23.05
N ILE A 144 4.30 -7.88 -22.37
CA ILE A 144 2.90 -7.78 -22.74
C ILE A 144 2.72 -6.54 -23.61
N GLN A 145 2.18 -6.72 -24.81
CA GLN A 145 1.95 -5.62 -25.75
C GLN A 145 0.96 -4.61 -25.15
N TYR A 146 1.31 -3.33 -25.22
CA TYR A 146 0.44 -2.26 -24.74
C TYR A 146 -0.73 -2.03 -25.72
N ASP A 147 -1.95 -2.05 -25.19
CA ASP A 147 -3.18 -1.87 -25.96
C ASP A 147 -3.53 -0.39 -26.08
N HIS A 148 -2.88 0.29 -27.04
CA HIS A 148 -3.14 1.70 -27.35
C HIS A 148 -4.60 1.97 -27.77
N PRO A 149 -5.25 1.15 -28.62
CA PRO A 149 -6.66 1.34 -28.96
C PRO A 149 -7.59 1.37 -27.75
N ARG A 150 -7.37 0.52 -26.73
CA ARG A 150 -8.17 0.59 -25.48
C ARG A 150 -7.97 1.91 -24.74
N LEU A 151 -6.74 2.41 -24.65
CA LEU A 151 -6.46 3.68 -23.98
C LEU A 151 -7.11 4.86 -24.71
N GLU A 152 -6.90 4.96 -26.02
CA GLU A 152 -7.43 6.05 -26.86
C GLU A 152 -8.97 6.05 -26.90
N GLY A 153 -9.59 4.87 -26.88
CA GLY A 153 -11.04 4.71 -26.81
C GLY A 153 -11.65 4.85 -25.40
N ALA A 154 -10.85 5.14 -24.37
CA ALA A 154 -11.26 5.14 -22.96
C ALA A 154 -11.92 3.81 -22.50
N LEU A 155 -11.53 2.70 -23.11
CA LEU A 155 -12.02 1.35 -22.80
C LEU A 155 -11.18 0.72 -21.68
N PHE A 156 -11.34 1.27 -20.46
CA PHE A 156 -10.58 0.83 -19.29
C PHE A 156 -10.98 -0.56 -18.80
N ARG A 157 -12.26 -0.95 -18.93
CA ARG A 157 -12.70 -2.29 -18.55
C ARG A 157 -12.23 -3.33 -19.57
N TRP A 158 -11.70 -4.46 -19.10
CA TRP A 158 -11.28 -5.59 -19.94
C TRP A 158 -12.40 -6.02 -20.90
N PRO A 159 -12.21 -5.92 -22.24
CA PRO A 159 -13.27 -6.15 -23.21
C PRO A 159 -13.22 -7.54 -23.88
N TYR A 160 -12.19 -8.35 -23.60
CA TYR A 160 -11.89 -9.57 -24.37
C TYR A 160 -12.46 -10.86 -23.78
N GLY A 161 -13.42 -10.78 -22.86
CA GLY A 161 -13.99 -11.94 -22.19
C GLY A 161 -13.05 -12.48 -21.12
N SER A 162 -12.70 -13.77 -21.16
CA SER A 162 -11.88 -14.41 -20.13
C SER A 162 -10.59 -13.64 -19.82
N TYR A 163 -10.32 -13.45 -18.54
CA TYR A 163 -9.16 -12.72 -18.01
C TYR A 163 -8.07 -13.69 -17.54
N SER A 164 -7.71 -14.64 -18.40
CA SER A 164 -6.60 -15.57 -18.16
C SER A 164 -5.26 -14.92 -18.49
N LEU A 165 -4.18 -15.44 -17.89
CA LEU A 165 -2.81 -15.01 -18.17
C LEU A 165 -2.44 -15.26 -19.63
N SER A 166 -2.91 -16.36 -20.21
CA SER A 166 -2.74 -16.66 -21.63
C SER A 166 -3.47 -15.65 -22.52
N ALA A 167 -4.70 -15.24 -22.17
CA ALA A 167 -5.44 -14.23 -22.91
C ALA A 167 -4.77 -12.85 -22.83
N ILE A 168 -4.26 -12.45 -21.66
CA ILE A 168 -3.52 -11.19 -21.51
C ILE A 168 -2.23 -11.22 -22.34
N GLN A 169 -1.53 -12.35 -22.38
CA GLN A 169 -0.34 -12.47 -23.23
C GLN A 169 -0.68 -12.38 -24.73
N GLU A 170 -1.79 -12.96 -25.17
CA GLU A 170 -2.20 -12.97 -26.58
C GLU A 170 -2.76 -11.62 -27.03
N LYS A 171 -3.67 -11.03 -26.25
CA LYS A 171 -4.40 -9.80 -26.62
C LYS A 171 -3.65 -8.53 -26.26
N GLY A 172 -2.65 -8.63 -25.38
CA GLY A 172 -2.05 -7.47 -24.74
C GLY A 172 -2.97 -6.89 -23.67
N GLY A 173 -2.66 -5.67 -23.24
CA GLY A 173 -3.46 -4.95 -22.28
C GLY A 173 -2.89 -3.58 -21.93
N ILE A 174 -3.55 -2.87 -21.03
CA ILE A 174 -3.05 -1.61 -20.49
C ILE A 174 -2.25 -1.87 -19.20
N CYS A 175 -1.74 -0.81 -18.55
CA CYS A 175 -0.83 -0.92 -17.42
C CYS A 175 -1.29 -1.88 -16.30
N VAL A 176 -2.60 -1.90 -15.97
CA VAL A 176 -3.15 -2.80 -14.93
C VAL A 176 -3.05 -4.28 -15.33
N ASP A 177 -3.26 -4.59 -16.61
CA ASP A 177 -3.21 -5.95 -17.13
C ASP A 177 -1.76 -6.46 -17.17
N GLN A 178 -0.83 -5.60 -17.58
CA GLN A 178 0.60 -5.89 -17.56
C GLN A 178 1.09 -6.15 -16.13
N ALA A 179 0.67 -5.33 -15.17
CA ALA A 179 1.02 -5.49 -13.76
C ALA A 179 0.43 -6.79 -13.18
N TYR A 180 -0.86 -7.07 -13.43
CA TYR A 180 -1.51 -8.30 -13.00
C TYR A 180 -0.82 -9.55 -13.58
N PHE A 181 -0.59 -9.59 -14.89
CA PHE A 181 0.12 -10.69 -15.55
C PHE A 181 1.50 -10.92 -14.93
N SER A 182 2.27 -9.85 -14.75
CA SER A 182 3.61 -9.90 -14.19
C SER A 182 3.62 -10.45 -12.76
N SER A 183 2.73 -9.93 -11.91
CA SER A 183 2.59 -10.37 -10.52
C SER A 183 2.19 -11.84 -10.45
N MET A 184 1.13 -12.23 -11.15
CA MET A 184 0.64 -13.61 -11.17
C MET A 184 1.66 -14.60 -11.74
N ALA A 185 2.37 -14.23 -12.80
CA ALA A 185 3.42 -15.06 -13.35
C ALA A 185 4.57 -15.28 -12.36
N GLY A 186 4.89 -14.27 -11.55
CA GLY A 186 5.89 -14.39 -10.49
C GLY A 186 5.43 -15.37 -9.40
N LYS A 187 4.20 -15.23 -8.92
CA LYS A 187 3.60 -16.10 -7.90
C LYS A 187 3.57 -17.56 -8.35
N ALA A 188 3.18 -17.82 -9.59
CA ALA A 188 3.20 -19.17 -10.16
C ALA A 188 4.61 -19.80 -10.15
N LYS A 189 5.66 -18.99 -10.29
CA LYS A 189 7.07 -19.42 -10.23
C LYS A 189 7.67 -19.33 -8.82
N GLY A 190 6.86 -19.05 -7.79
CA GLY A 190 7.31 -18.94 -6.40
C GLY A 190 8.13 -17.67 -6.10
N ILE A 191 8.04 -16.64 -6.95
CA ILE A 191 8.64 -15.32 -6.71
C ILE A 191 7.59 -14.47 -5.98
N PRO A 192 7.89 -13.94 -4.78
CA PRO A 192 7.02 -12.94 -4.14
C PRO A 192 6.87 -11.71 -5.04
N THR A 193 5.63 -11.33 -5.33
CA THR A 193 5.31 -10.16 -6.16
C THR A 193 4.17 -9.34 -5.57
N LEU A 194 4.16 -8.06 -5.92
CA LEU A 194 3.16 -7.10 -5.49
C LEU A 194 2.83 -6.14 -6.63
N THR A 195 1.56 -5.78 -6.71
CA THR A 195 1.07 -4.82 -7.71
C THR A 195 0.94 -3.46 -7.04
N PHE A 196 1.40 -2.42 -7.74
CA PHE A 196 1.28 -1.04 -7.33
C PHE A 196 0.30 -0.29 -8.23
N VAL A 197 -0.38 0.68 -7.64
CA VAL A 197 -1.12 1.73 -8.36
C VAL A 197 -0.71 3.11 -7.87
N GLY A 198 -0.55 4.07 -8.77
CA GLY A 198 -0.13 5.43 -8.44
C GLY A 198 -0.77 6.47 -9.37
N GLN A 199 -0.77 7.72 -8.93
CA GLN A 199 -1.22 8.88 -9.71
C GLN A 199 -0.03 9.75 -10.06
N GLY A 200 0.09 10.10 -11.35
CA GLY A 200 1.16 10.94 -11.87
C GLY A 200 0.62 12.08 -12.72
N SER A 201 1.50 12.75 -13.44
CA SER A 201 1.15 13.90 -14.28
C SER A 201 0.09 13.58 -15.35
N GLY A 202 0.16 12.39 -15.95
CA GLY A 202 -0.76 11.91 -16.99
C GLY A 202 -1.94 11.07 -16.46
N GLY A 203 -2.12 10.96 -15.14
CA GLY A 203 -3.18 10.17 -14.51
C GLY A 203 -2.71 8.86 -13.88
N GLY A 204 -3.65 7.93 -13.70
CA GLY A 204 -3.43 6.68 -12.99
C GLY A 204 -2.57 5.68 -13.76
N HIS A 205 -1.68 4.98 -13.05
CA HIS A 205 -0.83 3.94 -13.61
C HIS A 205 -0.70 2.76 -12.65
N ALA A 206 -0.47 1.58 -13.20
CA ALA A 206 -0.21 0.36 -12.46
C ALA A 206 1.12 -0.26 -12.91
N TRP A 207 1.88 -0.76 -11.95
CA TRP A 207 3.14 -1.45 -12.19
C TRP A 207 3.32 -2.56 -11.15
N PHE A 208 4.45 -3.26 -11.17
CA PHE A 208 4.67 -4.34 -10.23
C PHE A 208 6.05 -4.28 -9.58
N GLY A 209 6.17 -4.96 -8.44
CA GLY A 209 7.42 -5.22 -7.77
C GLY A 209 7.61 -6.71 -7.49
N PHE A 210 8.86 -7.12 -7.29
CA PHE A 210 9.19 -8.50 -6.97
C PHE A 210 10.42 -8.63 -6.08
N LEU A 211 10.52 -9.74 -5.35
CA LEU A 211 11.69 -10.07 -4.54
C LEU A 211 12.82 -10.62 -5.43
N LYS A 212 13.77 -9.76 -5.80
CA LYS A 212 14.88 -10.16 -6.68
C LYS A 212 15.93 -11.02 -5.99
N ASN A 213 16.28 -10.67 -4.76
CA ASN A 213 17.12 -11.47 -3.87
C ASN A 213 16.48 -11.51 -2.48
N PRO A 214 16.84 -12.46 -1.60
CA PRO A 214 16.37 -12.46 -0.21
C PRO A 214 16.54 -11.08 0.43
N GLY A 215 15.45 -10.50 0.94
CA GLY A 215 15.42 -9.15 1.50
C GLY A 215 15.72 -8.00 0.53
N ARG A 216 15.74 -8.19 -0.80
CA ARG A 216 15.91 -7.12 -1.79
C ARG A 216 14.78 -7.12 -2.81
N TRP A 217 13.84 -6.19 -2.62
CA TRP A 217 12.73 -5.95 -3.52
C TRP A 217 13.12 -4.97 -4.65
N GLU A 218 12.64 -5.23 -5.86
CA GLU A 218 12.60 -4.24 -6.94
C GLU A 218 11.17 -3.78 -7.10
N THR A 219 10.87 -2.51 -6.81
CA THR A 219 9.49 -2.00 -6.66
C THR A 219 9.01 -1.14 -7.83
N ASP A 220 9.88 -0.84 -8.81
CA ASP A 220 9.58 0.12 -9.88
C ASP A 220 9.51 -0.54 -11.26
N CYS A 221 9.24 -1.84 -11.33
CA CYS A 221 9.22 -2.56 -12.61
C CYS A 221 7.99 -2.18 -13.43
N GLY A 222 8.21 -1.41 -14.50
CA GLY A 222 7.12 -0.84 -15.31
C GLY A 222 6.61 0.51 -14.81
N ARG A 223 7.26 1.13 -13.81
CA ARG A 223 6.94 2.50 -13.38
C ARG A 223 7.50 3.51 -14.38
N TYR A 224 6.65 4.34 -14.97
CA TYR A 224 7.10 5.33 -15.96
C TYR A 224 7.79 6.51 -15.27
N GLU A 225 9.10 6.64 -15.48
CA GLU A 225 9.94 7.67 -14.84
C GLU A 225 9.51 9.10 -15.21
N ASN A 226 8.96 9.31 -16.40
CA ASN A 226 8.56 10.62 -16.92
C ASN A 226 7.22 11.15 -16.40
N GLN A 227 6.53 10.40 -15.54
CA GLN A 227 5.19 10.73 -15.06
C GLN A 227 5.14 11.23 -13.61
N ASN A 228 6.31 11.41 -12.97
CA ASN A 228 6.46 11.98 -11.62
C ASN A 228 5.52 11.37 -10.56
N TYR A 229 5.35 10.04 -10.53
CA TYR A 229 4.57 9.40 -9.47
C TYR A 229 5.21 9.65 -8.10
N PRO A 230 4.55 10.30 -7.13
CA PRO A 230 5.14 10.58 -5.82
C PRO A 230 5.16 9.32 -4.95
N VAL A 231 4.15 8.46 -5.09
CA VAL A 231 3.95 7.22 -4.33
C VAL A 231 3.33 6.13 -5.21
N GLY A 232 3.60 4.87 -4.85
CA GLY A 232 2.88 3.70 -5.36
C GLY A 232 2.21 2.96 -4.22
N ASN A 233 0.91 2.70 -4.35
CA ASN A 233 0.12 2.01 -3.36
C ASN A 233 0.04 0.53 -3.71
N ALA A 234 0.52 -0.34 -2.81
CA ALA A 234 0.32 -1.78 -2.87
C ALA A 234 -0.66 -2.23 -1.78
N ILE A 235 -1.20 -3.44 -1.88
CA ILE A 235 -2.09 -4.04 -0.89
C ILE A 235 -1.35 -5.13 -0.13
N ASP A 236 -1.48 -5.15 1.20
CA ASP A 236 -1.01 -6.24 2.05
C ASP A 236 -1.97 -7.42 1.88
N PRO A 237 -1.50 -8.59 1.42
CA PRO A 237 -2.39 -9.72 1.22
C PRO A 237 -2.96 -10.38 2.47
N GLN A 238 -2.40 -10.09 3.64
CA GLN A 238 -2.91 -10.59 4.92
C GLN A 238 -4.15 -9.79 5.37
N SER A 239 -4.08 -8.46 5.32
CA SER A 239 -5.19 -7.58 5.75
C SER A 239 -6.07 -7.07 4.61
N TRP A 240 -5.63 -7.22 3.36
CA TRP A 240 -6.21 -6.60 2.16
C TRP A 240 -6.32 -5.07 2.22
N LYS A 241 -5.45 -4.42 3.02
CA LYS A 241 -5.36 -2.96 3.15
C LYS A 241 -4.14 -2.40 2.44
N LEU A 242 -4.14 -1.09 2.20
CA LEU A 242 -2.99 -0.41 1.61
C LEU A 242 -1.75 -0.56 2.51
N ILE A 243 -0.64 -0.94 1.90
CA ILE A 243 0.69 -0.94 2.52
C ILE A 243 1.15 0.52 2.58
N THR A 244 1.51 0.96 3.77
CA THR A 244 2.13 2.27 3.97
C THR A 244 3.57 2.27 3.43
N ASP A 245 4.10 3.43 3.04
CA ASP A 245 5.49 3.55 2.56
C ASP A 245 6.51 3.02 3.58
N ASP A 246 6.20 3.13 4.87
CA ASP A 246 7.02 2.57 5.96
C ASP A 246 7.04 1.04 5.96
N GLU A 247 5.87 0.42 5.86
CA GLU A 247 5.73 -1.03 5.80
C GLU A 247 6.40 -1.58 4.55
N LEU A 248 6.28 -0.87 3.42
CA LEU A 248 6.98 -1.21 2.19
C LEU A 248 8.50 -1.06 2.37
N GLY A 249 8.96 -0.02 3.05
CA GLY A 249 10.37 0.17 3.40
C GLY A 249 10.90 -0.92 4.34
N ALA A 250 10.11 -1.32 5.33
CA ALA A 250 10.44 -2.40 6.27
C ALA A 250 10.49 -3.76 5.56
N LEU A 251 9.54 -4.02 4.66
CA LEU A 251 9.51 -5.18 3.76
C LEU A 251 10.76 -5.19 2.88
N ALA A 252 11.11 -4.05 2.28
CA ALA A 252 12.29 -3.87 1.44
C ALA A 252 13.62 -4.08 2.18
N ARG A 253 13.66 -3.81 3.50
CA ARG A 253 14.84 -4.00 4.36
C ARG A 253 14.87 -5.35 5.09
N GLY A 254 13.80 -6.15 4.99
CA GLY A 254 13.67 -7.44 5.67
C GLY A 254 13.62 -7.33 7.20
N GLU A 255 12.99 -6.28 7.74
CA GLU A 255 13.05 -5.97 9.18
C GLU A 255 12.45 -7.05 10.10
N LYS A 256 11.53 -7.89 9.61
CA LYS A 256 10.99 -9.01 10.41
C LYS A 256 11.98 -10.18 10.58
N ASN A 257 13.11 -10.16 9.88
CA ASN A 257 14.17 -11.19 9.95
C ASN A 257 15.38 -10.75 10.80
N LEU A 258 15.23 -9.70 11.62
CA LEU A 258 16.33 -9.12 12.39
C LEU A 258 16.77 -10.01 13.56
N SER A 259 18.08 -10.14 13.75
CA SER A 259 18.72 -10.81 14.90
C SER A 259 19.45 -9.79 15.79
N GLY A 260 20.00 -10.24 16.92
CA GLY A 260 20.78 -9.38 17.82
C GLY A 260 19.94 -8.32 18.56
N PHE A 261 20.48 -7.11 18.73
CA PHE A 261 19.81 -6.02 19.47
C PHE A 261 18.44 -5.64 18.88
N ARG A 262 18.30 -5.69 17.55
CA ARG A 262 17.02 -5.44 16.88
C ARG A 262 16.00 -6.56 17.13
N GLY A 263 16.45 -7.81 17.26
CA GLY A 263 15.59 -8.91 17.70
C GLY A 263 15.06 -8.70 19.12
N LYS A 264 15.90 -8.20 20.05
CA LYS A 264 15.45 -7.85 21.41
C LYS A 264 14.41 -6.72 21.43
N ALA A 265 14.46 -5.79 20.49
CA ALA A 265 13.45 -4.75 20.35
C ALA A 265 12.06 -5.36 20.07
N VAL A 266 12.01 -6.39 19.23
CA VAL A 266 10.77 -7.15 18.95
C VAL A 266 10.26 -7.85 20.21
N ASP A 267 11.14 -8.43 21.01
CA ASP A 267 10.73 -9.10 22.26
C ASP A 267 10.15 -8.11 23.28
N TYR A 268 10.75 -6.93 23.45
CA TYR A 268 10.21 -5.86 24.30
C TYR A 268 8.85 -5.37 23.80
N PHE A 269 8.72 -5.19 22.48
CA PHE A 269 7.45 -4.77 21.88
C PHE A 269 6.36 -5.82 22.10
N ALA A 270 6.64 -7.10 21.83
CA ALA A 270 5.71 -8.19 22.06
C ALA A 270 5.31 -8.30 23.54
N TRP A 271 6.25 -8.10 24.46
CA TRP A 271 5.97 -8.08 25.90
C TRP A 271 5.05 -6.91 26.30
N ALA A 272 5.23 -5.73 25.70
CA ALA A 272 4.32 -4.61 25.90
C ALA A 272 2.91 -4.95 25.40
N MET A 273 2.79 -5.45 24.17
CA MET A 273 1.49 -5.76 23.56
C MET A 273 0.74 -6.87 24.31
N ALA A 274 1.45 -7.83 24.91
CA ALA A 274 0.85 -8.86 25.76
C ALA A 274 0.35 -8.31 27.12
N ASN A 275 0.80 -7.12 27.53
CA ASN A 275 0.52 -6.53 28.84
C ASN A 275 0.09 -5.05 28.73
N PRO A 276 -0.99 -4.72 28.00
CA PRO A 276 -1.34 -3.34 27.65
C PRO A 276 -1.70 -2.44 28.83
N THR A 277 -2.11 -3.02 29.96
CA THR A 277 -2.50 -2.30 31.18
C THR A 277 -1.38 -2.24 32.23
N ALA A 278 -0.24 -2.88 31.98
CA ALA A 278 0.84 -2.93 32.96
C ALA A 278 1.57 -1.59 33.08
N ALA A 279 2.04 -1.26 34.29
CA ALA A 279 2.79 -0.03 34.55
C ALA A 279 4.06 0.10 33.69
N PHE A 280 4.68 -1.03 33.30
CA PHE A 280 5.88 -1.08 32.45
C PHE A 280 5.58 -0.99 30.95
N PHE A 281 4.31 -0.86 30.53
CA PHE A 281 3.92 -0.89 29.12
C PHE A 281 4.71 0.14 28.29
N ARG A 282 4.62 1.41 28.69
CA ARG A 282 5.35 2.50 28.00
C ARG A 282 6.85 2.32 28.07
N GLU A 283 7.39 1.88 29.21
CA GLU A 283 8.83 1.65 29.37
C GLU A 283 9.34 0.58 28.39
N SER A 284 8.57 -0.49 28.19
CA SER A 284 8.88 -1.54 27.22
C SER A 284 8.91 -1.00 25.80
N LEU A 285 7.95 -0.15 25.41
CA LEU A 285 7.96 0.55 24.12
C LEU A 285 9.21 1.43 23.97
N GLN A 286 9.55 2.20 25.00
CA GLN A 286 10.73 3.08 25.00
C GLN A 286 12.04 2.30 24.83
N ARG A 287 12.17 1.16 25.52
CA ARG A 287 13.31 0.24 25.36
C ARG A 287 13.35 -0.32 23.94
N ALA A 288 12.23 -0.77 23.39
CA ALA A 288 12.14 -1.28 22.03
C ALA A 288 12.58 -0.24 20.99
N ARG A 289 12.05 0.99 21.03
CA ARG A 289 12.47 2.05 20.08
C ARG A 289 13.90 2.55 20.32
N THR A 290 14.44 2.41 21.53
CA THR A 290 15.86 2.75 21.77
C THR A 290 16.78 1.73 21.11
N LEU A 291 16.44 0.44 21.21
CA LEU A 291 17.18 -0.65 20.57
C LEU A 291 17.00 -0.68 19.04
N HIS A 292 15.85 -0.21 18.55
CA HIS A 292 15.55 -0.11 17.13
C HIS A 292 14.84 1.22 16.82
N PRO A 293 15.56 2.34 16.64
CA PRO A 293 14.97 3.66 16.41
C PRO A 293 14.08 3.78 15.19
N ALA A 294 14.29 2.95 14.16
CA ALA A 294 13.44 2.91 12.96
C ALA A 294 12.21 1.98 13.07
N PHE A 295 11.93 1.40 14.25
CA PHE A 295 10.83 0.43 14.40
C PHE A 295 9.49 1.15 14.54
N THR A 296 8.87 1.45 13.39
CA THR A 296 7.69 2.33 13.29
C THR A 296 6.51 1.89 14.16
N GLU A 297 6.20 0.59 14.23
CA GLU A 297 5.07 0.07 15.04
C GLU A 297 5.20 0.46 16.52
N VAL A 298 6.39 0.37 17.09
CA VAL A 298 6.66 0.76 18.49
C VAL A 298 6.37 2.23 18.71
N TRP A 299 6.77 3.09 17.77
CA TRP A 299 6.51 4.52 17.86
C TRP A 299 5.02 4.83 17.76
N LYS A 300 4.29 4.19 16.83
CA LYS A 300 2.83 4.36 16.67
C LYS A 300 2.05 3.95 17.93
N GLU A 301 2.45 2.84 18.57
CA GLU A 301 1.86 2.41 19.83
C GLU A 301 2.19 3.38 20.99
N GLU A 302 3.43 3.88 21.08
CA GLU A 302 3.76 4.89 22.10
C GLU A 302 3.04 6.21 21.84
N ALA A 303 2.87 6.63 20.58
CA ALA A 303 2.11 7.82 20.21
C ALA A 303 0.66 7.72 20.69
N SER A 304 0.01 6.56 20.44
CA SER A 304 -1.34 6.28 20.92
C SER A 304 -1.42 6.32 22.45
N TRP A 305 -0.40 5.79 23.14
CA TRP A 305 -0.31 5.88 24.60
C TRP A 305 -0.16 7.34 25.07
N VAL A 306 0.71 8.11 24.41
CA VAL A 306 0.98 9.53 24.73
C VAL A 306 -0.29 10.36 24.60
N GLU A 307 -1.05 10.18 23.54
CA GLU A 307 -2.30 10.93 23.31
C GLU A 307 -3.38 10.63 24.37
N ARG A 308 -3.46 9.38 24.84
CA ARG A 308 -4.47 8.96 25.82
C ARG A 308 -4.09 9.29 27.26
N ASN A 309 -2.81 9.28 27.60
CA ASN A 309 -2.36 9.31 29.00
C ASN A 309 -1.65 10.60 29.41
N LEU A 310 -1.08 11.36 28.48
CA LEU A 310 -0.39 12.61 28.81
C LEU A 310 -1.33 13.82 28.69
N SER A 311 -1.47 14.54 29.79
CA SER A 311 -2.23 15.81 29.85
C SER A 311 -1.35 17.04 29.63
N ASP A 312 -0.05 17.00 29.97
CA ASP A 312 0.87 18.12 29.76
C ASP A 312 1.29 18.23 28.28
N PRO A 313 0.91 19.31 27.56
CA PRO A 313 1.32 19.53 26.17
C PRO A 313 2.84 19.58 25.99
N ARG A 314 3.62 19.95 27.01
CA ARG A 314 5.09 19.98 26.94
C ARG A 314 5.68 18.58 26.82
N GLU A 315 5.09 17.60 27.50
CA GLU A 315 5.53 16.20 27.38
C GLU A 315 5.13 15.61 26.03
N LYS A 316 3.90 15.91 25.54
CA LYS A 316 3.48 15.54 24.19
C LYS A 316 4.44 16.12 23.14
N ARG A 317 4.81 17.40 23.28
CA ARG A 317 5.78 18.07 22.40
C ARG A 317 7.13 17.34 22.40
N ASN A 318 7.66 16.97 23.57
CA ASN A 318 8.94 16.25 23.67
C ASN A 318 8.91 14.90 22.93
N PHE A 319 7.79 14.18 22.99
CA PHE A 319 7.61 12.94 22.24
C PHE A 319 7.63 13.19 20.72
N TRP A 320 6.86 14.16 20.24
CA TRP A 320 6.81 14.48 18.80
C TRP A 320 8.13 15.06 18.27
N ASP A 321 8.88 15.80 19.09
CA ASP A 321 10.26 16.20 18.74
C ASP A 321 11.20 15.00 18.59
N ALA A 322 11.06 13.98 19.45
CA ALA A 322 11.84 12.74 19.34
C ALA A 322 11.43 11.92 18.11
N TRP A 323 10.13 11.86 17.81
CA TRP A 323 9.59 11.25 16.59
C TRP A 323 10.21 11.90 15.33
N LEU A 324 10.21 13.23 15.26
CA LEU A 324 10.77 13.95 14.12
C LEU A 324 12.28 13.73 13.94
N LYS A 325 13.01 13.49 15.03
CA LYS A 325 14.43 13.10 14.96
C LYS A 325 14.57 11.69 14.37
N ALA A 326 13.78 10.74 14.87
CA ALA A 326 13.82 9.34 14.43
C ALA A 326 13.44 9.19 12.94
N PHE A 327 12.45 9.96 12.48
CA PHE A 327 11.87 9.82 11.14
C PHE A 327 12.15 11.00 10.22
N SER A 328 13.23 11.73 10.47
CA SER A 328 13.62 12.90 9.66
C SER A 328 13.80 12.61 8.16
N ASN A 329 14.12 11.35 7.82
CA ASN A 329 14.33 10.86 6.45
C ASN A 329 13.14 10.07 5.89
N THR A 330 12.09 9.83 6.67
CA THR A 330 10.89 9.14 6.21
C THR A 330 9.76 10.15 6.07
N VAL A 331 9.41 10.49 4.83
CA VAL A 331 8.58 11.66 4.55
C VAL A 331 7.20 11.58 5.19
N ASP A 332 6.49 10.45 5.10
CA ASP A 332 5.15 10.29 5.69
C ASP A 332 5.17 10.47 7.21
N LEU A 333 6.01 9.72 7.90
CA LEU A 333 6.15 9.79 9.36
C LEU A 333 6.62 11.17 9.82
N LYS A 334 7.50 11.82 9.05
CA LYS A 334 7.90 13.20 9.33
C LYS A 334 6.71 14.15 9.27
N ILE A 335 5.87 14.03 8.25
CA ILE A 335 4.67 14.87 8.12
C ILE A 335 3.68 14.55 9.23
N GLU A 336 3.45 13.28 9.56
CA GLU A 336 2.61 12.87 10.69
C GLU A 336 3.07 13.54 12.00
N GLY A 337 4.37 13.43 12.31
CA GLY A 337 4.96 14.07 13.47
C GLY A 337 4.87 15.60 13.43
N GLN A 338 5.03 16.22 12.25
CA GLN A 338 4.88 17.67 12.08
C GLN A 338 3.44 18.12 12.33
N LYS A 339 2.44 17.38 11.83
CA LYS A 339 1.02 17.68 12.04
C LYS A 339 0.66 17.60 13.52
N LYS A 340 1.05 16.49 14.17
CA LYS A 340 0.79 16.30 15.61
C LYS A 340 1.52 17.33 16.47
N LEU A 341 2.75 17.69 16.10
CA LEU A 341 3.47 18.77 16.77
C LEU A 341 2.79 20.14 16.59
N ALA A 342 2.25 20.44 15.40
CA ALA A 342 1.48 21.66 15.17
C ALA A 342 0.22 21.70 16.04
N ASP A 343 -0.51 20.59 16.17
CA ASP A 343 -1.69 20.49 17.03
C ASP A 343 -1.33 20.70 18.51
N VAL A 344 -0.20 20.15 18.97
CA VAL A 344 0.32 20.42 20.32
C VAL A 344 0.67 21.91 20.51
N TYR A 345 1.22 22.59 19.52
CA TYR A 345 1.45 24.04 19.60
C TYR A 345 0.15 24.85 19.67
N ASP A 346 -0.91 24.42 19.01
CA ASP A 346 -2.24 25.02 19.16
C ASP A 346 -2.79 24.81 20.58
N GLU A 347 -2.67 23.59 21.15
CA GLU A 347 -3.05 23.29 22.55
C GLU A 347 -2.26 24.18 23.54
N MET A 348 -1.01 24.50 23.22
CA MET A 348 -0.15 25.38 24.02
C MET A 348 -0.48 26.88 23.85
N GLY A 349 -1.46 27.25 23.02
CA GLY A 349 -1.81 28.65 22.73
C GLY A 349 -0.80 29.36 21.83
N ASN A 350 -0.06 28.64 20.98
CA ASN A 350 0.92 29.20 20.04
C ASN A 350 0.56 28.90 18.56
N PRO A 351 -0.54 29.47 18.04
CA PRO A 351 -1.02 29.18 16.70
C PRO A 351 -0.05 29.66 15.59
N ARG A 352 0.76 30.68 15.87
CA ARG A 352 1.78 31.15 14.92
C ARG A 352 2.83 30.07 14.64
N GLN A 353 3.23 29.31 15.66
CA GLN A 353 4.20 28.24 15.48
C GLN A 353 3.55 27.03 14.79
N ALA A 354 2.29 26.71 15.12
CA ALA A 354 1.54 25.67 14.44
C ALA A 354 1.41 25.95 12.92
N ASP A 355 1.03 27.17 12.55
CA ASP A 355 0.90 27.59 11.15
C ASP A 355 2.24 27.58 10.40
N ARG A 356 3.33 27.91 11.11
CA ARG A 356 4.69 27.81 10.55
C ARG A 356 5.04 26.36 10.19
N ILE A 357 4.69 25.40 11.05
CA ILE A 357 4.93 23.97 10.80
C ILE A 357 4.07 23.47 9.63
N ARG A 358 2.77 23.82 9.60
CA ARG A 358 1.86 23.48 8.50
C ARG A 358 2.32 24.02 7.15
N SER A 359 2.79 25.27 7.13
CA SER A 359 3.39 25.87 5.93
C SER A 359 4.69 25.19 5.51
N LEU A 360 5.48 24.70 6.49
CA LEU A 360 6.72 23.99 6.24
C LEU A 360 6.48 22.62 5.60
N ILE A 361 5.43 21.88 6.03
CA ILE A 361 5.01 20.61 5.41
C ILE A 361 4.79 20.82 3.90
N VAL A 362 3.98 21.81 3.52
CA VAL A 362 3.71 22.10 2.10
C VAL A 362 5.00 22.47 1.37
N LYS A 363 5.83 23.35 1.96
CA LYS A 363 7.08 23.81 1.33
C LYS A 363 8.10 22.69 1.09
N GLN A 364 8.28 21.79 2.06
CA GLN A 364 9.30 20.73 1.98
C GLN A 364 8.95 19.64 0.97
N ASN A 365 7.67 19.48 0.63
CA ASN A 365 7.19 18.33 -0.13
C ASN A 365 6.66 18.70 -1.53
N ARG A 366 6.92 19.92 -2.02
CA ARG A 366 6.37 20.41 -3.30
C ARG A 366 6.78 19.61 -4.53
N SER A 367 7.98 19.02 -4.52
CA SER A 367 8.58 18.34 -5.67
C SER A 367 8.64 16.82 -5.53
N GLY A 368 8.69 16.29 -4.29
CA GLY A 368 8.84 14.85 -4.03
C GLY A 368 7.51 14.18 -3.68
N ARG A 369 6.97 14.51 -2.50
CA ARG A 369 5.68 14.00 -2.00
C ARG A 369 4.58 15.05 -2.10
N PHE A 370 4.36 15.50 -3.34
CA PHE A 370 3.37 16.54 -3.61
C PHE A 370 1.96 16.09 -3.28
N ASP A 371 1.67 14.78 -3.29
CA ASP A 371 0.45 14.17 -2.77
C ASP A 371 0.16 14.60 -1.32
N LEU A 372 1.15 14.46 -0.43
CA LEU A 372 1.01 14.84 0.97
C LEU A 372 0.92 16.35 1.14
N ALA A 373 1.67 17.10 0.33
CA ALA A 373 1.63 18.56 0.35
C ALA A 373 0.26 19.10 -0.11
N ILE A 374 -0.33 18.49 -1.15
CA ILE A 374 -1.66 18.79 -1.66
C ILE A 374 -2.71 18.44 -0.63
N LYS A 375 -2.63 17.25 -0.02
CA LYS A 375 -3.54 16.84 1.07
C LYS A 375 -3.53 17.82 2.24
N GLU A 376 -2.34 18.20 2.72
CA GLU A 376 -2.20 19.17 3.81
C GLU A 376 -2.76 20.55 3.43
N GLY A 377 -2.48 21.03 2.22
CA GLY A 377 -3.05 22.30 1.73
C GLY A 377 -4.57 22.25 1.56
N ALA A 378 -5.10 21.13 1.08
CA ALA A 378 -6.54 20.89 0.95
C ALA A 378 -7.22 20.91 2.32
N GLU A 379 -6.67 20.23 3.33
CA GLU A 379 -7.19 20.28 4.71
C GLU A 379 -7.25 21.72 5.26
N GLN A 380 -6.23 22.54 5.00
CA GLN A 380 -6.22 23.95 5.39
C GLN A 380 -7.28 24.77 4.65
N ILE A 381 -7.51 24.51 3.37
CA ILE A 381 -8.57 25.15 2.57
C ILE A 381 -9.95 24.74 3.09
N MET A 382 -10.17 23.45 3.35
CA MET A 382 -11.46 22.94 3.87
C MET A 382 -11.78 23.56 5.23
N LYS A 383 -10.81 23.65 6.15
CA LYS A 383 -10.99 24.35 7.45
C LYS A 383 -11.40 25.81 7.28
N LYS A 384 -10.95 26.50 6.22
CA LYS A 384 -11.37 27.89 5.91
C LYS A 384 -12.79 27.94 5.36
N LEU A 385 -13.15 27.01 4.48
CA LEU A 385 -14.51 26.89 3.95
C LEU A 385 -15.54 26.59 5.05
N GLU A 386 -15.21 25.69 5.99
CA GLU A 386 -16.04 25.39 7.17
C GLU A 386 -16.29 26.63 8.03
N LYS A 387 -15.27 27.49 8.18
CA LYS A 387 -15.37 28.78 8.87
C LYS A 387 -15.96 29.90 8.00
N LYS A 388 -16.42 29.60 6.78
CA LYS A 388 -16.96 30.56 5.80
C LYS A 388 -15.98 31.69 5.45
N LEU A 389 -14.68 31.44 5.54
CA LEU A 389 -13.61 32.37 5.16
C LEU A 389 -13.31 32.24 3.66
N TRP A 390 -14.30 32.55 2.82
CA TRP A 390 -14.29 32.26 1.38
C TRP A 390 -13.09 32.87 0.65
N SER A 391 -12.81 34.16 0.87
CA SER A 391 -11.69 34.86 0.21
C SER A 391 -10.32 34.31 0.61
N ASP A 392 -10.16 33.88 1.87
CA ASP A 392 -8.90 33.28 2.32
C ASP A 392 -8.72 31.85 1.78
N ALA A 393 -9.82 31.11 1.64
CA ALA A 393 -9.82 29.80 1.00
C ALA A 393 -9.43 29.91 -0.47
N GLU A 394 -9.98 30.88 -1.20
CA GLU A 394 -9.68 31.17 -2.60
C GLU A 394 -8.21 31.54 -2.81
N LYS A 395 -7.67 32.48 -2.01
CA LYS A 395 -6.24 32.86 -2.09
C LYS A 395 -5.31 31.67 -1.85
N LEU A 396 -5.65 30.79 -0.91
CA LEU A 396 -4.86 29.60 -0.62
C LEU A 396 -5.00 28.56 -1.74
N PHE A 397 -6.20 28.38 -2.30
CA PHE A 397 -6.44 27.54 -3.47
C PHE A 397 -5.59 27.96 -4.67
N GLU A 398 -5.66 29.24 -5.06
CA GLU A 398 -4.86 29.74 -6.18
C GLU A 398 -3.36 29.57 -5.95
N ARG A 399 -2.90 29.81 -4.71
CA ARG A 399 -1.49 29.61 -4.35
C ARG A 399 -1.09 28.16 -4.51
N MET A 400 -1.90 27.22 -4.03
CA MET A 400 -1.66 25.79 -4.20
C MET A 400 -1.62 25.41 -5.69
N VAL A 401 -2.57 25.88 -6.49
CA VAL A 401 -2.57 25.63 -7.93
C VAL A 401 -1.27 26.13 -8.59
N LYS A 402 -0.80 27.34 -8.23
CA LYS A 402 0.48 27.89 -8.71
C LYS A 402 1.68 27.06 -8.26
N ASP A 403 1.70 26.64 -7.00
CA ASP A 403 2.81 25.88 -6.40
C ASP A 403 2.98 24.48 -7.03
N PHE A 404 1.90 23.90 -7.57
CA PHE A 404 1.87 22.53 -8.12
C PHE A 404 1.63 22.47 -9.64
N GLU A 405 1.73 23.61 -10.33
CA GLU A 405 1.24 23.74 -11.71
C GLU A 405 1.96 22.82 -12.73
N LYS A 406 3.17 22.35 -12.41
CA LYS A 406 4.02 21.56 -13.32
C LYS A 406 4.24 20.11 -12.88
N THR A 407 3.82 19.73 -11.68
CA THR A 407 4.30 18.49 -11.04
C THR A 407 3.17 17.52 -10.70
N ALA A 408 1.97 18.01 -10.39
CA ALA A 408 0.98 17.20 -9.68
C ALA A 408 -0.14 16.60 -10.54
N GLY A 409 -0.44 17.16 -11.72
CA GLY A 409 -1.43 16.63 -12.67
C GLY A 409 -2.70 16.08 -12.01
N GLY A 410 -2.90 14.75 -12.08
CA GLY A 410 -4.07 14.08 -11.52
C GLY A 410 -4.24 14.27 -10.01
N GLU A 411 -3.16 14.29 -9.24
CA GLU A 411 -3.21 14.47 -7.78
C GLU A 411 -3.71 15.85 -7.39
N LEU A 412 -3.34 16.89 -8.15
CA LEU A 412 -3.90 18.22 -7.97
C LEU A 412 -5.40 18.25 -8.28
N TYR A 413 -5.81 17.56 -9.34
CA TYR A 413 -7.22 17.50 -9.72
C TYR A 413 -8.08 16.80 -8.67
N TYR A 414 -7.74 15.56 -8.30
CA TYR A 414 -8.55 14.76 -7.38
C TYR A 414 -8.37 15.17 -5.91
N GLY A 415 -7.15 15.55 -5.51
CA GLY A 415 -6.82 15.88 -4.12
C GLY A 415 -7.20 17.30 -3.71
N LEU A 416 -7.31 18.24 -4.66
CA LEU A 416 -7.60 19.64 -4.36
C LEU A 416 -8.76 20.21 -5.18
N VAL A 417 -8.66 20.19 -6.51
CA VAL A 417 -9.59 20.91 -7.40
C VAL A 417 -11.01 20.42 -7.24
N ARG A 418 -11.24 19.12 -7.44
CA ARG A 418 -12.58 18.54 -7.38
C ARG A 418 -13.21 18.71 -5.99
N PRO A 419 -12.55 18.36 -4.87
CA PRO A 419 -13.12 18.58 -3.53
C PRO A 419 -13.46 20.04 -3.26
N TYR A 420 -12.61 20.99 -3.68
CA TYR A 420 -12.83 22.42 -3.49
C TYR A 420 -14.07 22.91 -4.23
N VAL A 421 -14.16 22.62 -5.54
CA VAL A 421 -15.28 23.00 -6.40
C VAL A 421 -16.59 22.37 -5.91
N GLU A 422 -16.59 21.06 -5.60
CA GLU A 422 -17.79 20.37 -5.12
C GLU A 422 -18.26 20.87 -3.74
N THR A 423 -17.35 21.40 -2.91
CA THR A 423 -17.70 21.97 -1.61
C THR A 423 -18.26 23.39 -1.76
N LEU A 424 -17.72 24.19 -2.66
CA LEU A 424 -18.27 25.51 -3.01
C LEU A 424 -19.68 25.39 -3.59
N ASP A 425 -19.89 24.49 -4.55
CA ASP A 425 -21.21 24.26 -5.16
C ASP A 425 -22.25 23.83 -4.12
N ARG A 426 -21.91 22.85 -3.25
CA ARG A 426 -22.78 22.44 -2.13
C ARG A 426 -23.07 23.56 -1.13
N SER A 427 -22.17 24.54 -1.03
CA SER A 427 -22.32 25.71 -0.14
C SER A 427 -23.02 26.89 -0.81
N GLY A 428 -23.53 26.72 -2.03
CA GLY A 428 -24.19 27.78 -2.82
C GLY A 428 -23.25 28.80 -3.45
N GLN A 429 -21.92 28.61 -3.36
CA GLN A 429 -20.89 29.50 -3.91
C GLN A 429 -20.58 29.17 -5.38
N LYS A 430 -21.62 29.13 -6.23
CA LYS A 430 -21.50 28.67 -7.63
C LYS A 430 -20.59 29.53 -8.50
N GLU A 431 -20.57 30.85 -8.27
CA GLU A 431 -19.70 31.78 -8.99
C GLU A 431 -18.22 31.49 -8.69
N GLN A 432 -17.85 31.40 -7.40
CA GLN A 432 -16.49 31.02 -7.00
C GLN A 432 -16.07 29.63 -7.50
N ALA A 433 -17.01 28.68 -7.58
CA ALA A 433 -16.74 27.36 -8.14
C ALA A 433 -16.35 27.43 -9.64
N ARG A 434 -17.03 28.31 -10.40
CA ARG A 434 -16.70 28.56 -11.82
C ARG A 434 -15.38 29.31 -11.97
N ASP A 435 -15.15 30.34 -11.15
CA ASP A 435 -13.90 31.10 -11.16
C ASP A 435 -12.68 30.22 -10.87
N ALA A 436 -12.81 29.27 -9.94
CA ALA A 436 -11.77 28.29 -9.65
C ALA A 436 -11.40 27.43 -10.87
N ILE A 437 -12.41 26.98 -11.64
CA ILE A 437 -12.19 26.21 -12.87
C ILE A 437 -11.57 27.08 -13.97
N ASP A 438 -12.04 28.29 -14.15
CA ASP A 438 -11.51 29.21 -15.15
C ASP A 438 -10.07 29.62 -14.84
N PHE A 439 -9.75 29.79 -13.56
CA PHE A 439 -8.39 30.01 -13.10
C PHE A 439 -7.45 28.86 -13.50
N LEU A 440 -7.88 27.61 -13.29
CA LEU A 440 -7.13 26.40 -13.69
C LEU A 440 -6.92 26.32 -15.20
N LYS A 441 -7.97 26.57 -15.99
CA LYS A 441 -7.91 26.54 -17.47
C LYS A 441 -6.95 27.60 -18.00
N LYS A 442 -7.05 28.85 -17.51
CA LYS A 442 -6.17 29.96 -17.92
C LYS A 442 -4.70 29.66 -17.67
N ARG A 443 -4.41 28.90 -16.61
CA ARG A 443 -3.05 28.51 -16.23
C ARG A 443 -2.52 27.27 -16.97
N ASN A 444 -3.38 26.56 -17.69
CA ASN A 444 -3.04 25.32 -18.40
C ASN A 444 -2.32 24.29 -17.50
N VAL A 445 -2.84 24.12 -16.28
CA VAL A 445 -2.19 23.30 -15.22
C VAL A 445 -2.45 21.80 -15.39
N LEU A 446 -3.56 21.45 -16.00
CA LEU A 446 -4.01 20.07 -16.19
C LEU A 446 -4.05 19.78 -17.69
N ASP A 447 -3.67 18.56 -18.08
CA ASP A 447 -3.93 18.09 -19.43
C ASP A 447 -5.43 17.84 -19.58
N LEU A 448 -6.12 18.82 -20.19
CA LEU A 448 -7.55 18.75 -20.51
C LEU A 448 -7.78 18.42 -21.99
N GLY A 449 -6.76 17.92 -22.70
CA GLY A 449 -6.83 17.58 -24.10
C GLY A 449 -7.76 16.40 -24.41
N PRO A 450 -8.16 16.22 -25.68
CA PRO A 450 -8.96 15.07 -26.11
C PRO A 450 -8.21 13.76 -25.79
N GLY A 451 -8.90 12.82 -25.12
CA GLY A 451 -8.32 11.52 -24.72
C GLY A 451 -7.59 11.51 -23.36
N SER A 452 -7.40 12.65 -22.70
CA SER A 452 -6.89 12.71 -21.33
C SER A 452 -7.91 12.20 -20.32
N ILE A 453 -7.48 11.35 -19.37
CA ILE A 453 -8.30 10.89 -18.23
C ILE A 453 -8.82 12.09 -17.43
N ILE A 454 -7.98 13.09 -17.18
CA ILE A 454 -8.34 14.28 -16.39
C ILE A 454 -9.31 15.17 -17.18
N GLY A 455 -9.13 15.28 -18.49
CA GLY A 455 -10.05 16.02 -19.36
C GLY A 455 -11.49 15.49 -19.29
N LEU A 456 -11.65 14.16 -19.37
CA LEU A 456 -12.94 13.49 -19.24
C LEU A 456 -13.58 13.72 -17.87
N GLU A 457 -12.81 13.65 -16.79
CA GLU A 457 -13.33 13.89 -15.44
C GLU A 457 -13.70 15.36 -15.20
N MET A 458 -12.97 16.31 -15.78
CA MET A 458 -13.30 17.73 -15.72
C MET A 458 -14.64 18.03 -16.41
N GLN A 459 -14.94 17.37 -17.53
CA GLN A 459 -16.24 17.51 -18.19
C GLN A 459 -17.39 17.05 -17.29
N LYS A 460 -17.23 15.93 -16.57
CA LYS A 460 -18.24 15.46 -15.60
C LYS A 460 -18.44 16.45 -14.45
N LEU A 461 -17.34 17.05 -13.95
CA LEU A 461 -17.41 18.06 -12.90
C LEU A 461 -18.18 19.31 -13.37
N LEU A 462 -17.90 19.78 -14.59
CA LEU A 462 -18.60 20.91 -15.20
C LEU A 462 -20.10 20.67 -15.38
N GLN A 463 -20.49 19.46 -15.78
CA GLN A 463 -21.91 19.08 -15.91
C GLN A 463 -22.65 19.08 -14.56
N LYS A 464 -21.95 18.88 -13.45
CA LYS A 464 -22.54 18.82 -12.11
C LYS A 464 -22.81 20.20 -11.51
N ILE A 465 -21.99 21.20 -11.86
CA ILE A 465 -22.08 22.56 -11.31
C ILE A 465 -22.90 23.53 -12.17
N ASN A 466 -23.23 23.13 -13.41
CA ASN A 466 -24.20 23.79 -14.27
C ASN A 466 -25.61 23.41 -13.85
#